data_AF-A0A842HI49-F1
#
_entry.id   AF-A0A842HI49-F1
#
_cell.length_a   1.000
_cell.length_b   1.000
_cell.length_c   1.000
_cell.angle_alpha   90.00
_cell.angle_beta   90.00
_cell.angle_gamma   90.00
#
_symmetry.space_group_name_H-M   'P 1'
#
loop_
_entity.id
_entity.type
_entity.pdbx_description
1 polymer ?
#
loop_
_entity_poly.entity_id
_entity_poly.type
_entity_poly.pdbx_seq_one_letter_code
_entity_poly.pdbx_strand_id
1 'polypeptide(L)'
;MNSVERVAQRSRELRQKHGMTQQELAELADMSEKFLQQIESCRKKEIWVSTVERIARAFSLEAHEFLAPTLPTKSKPVRKVASSRVHK
;
A
#
# COMPACT_ATOMS: atom_id res chain seq x y z
N MET A 1 12.80 2.64 -13.30
CA MET A 1 11.91 2.71 -12.14
C MET A 1 12.72 3.01 -10.90
N ASN A 2 12.52 4.17 -10.29
CA ASN A 2 13.14 4.51 -9.01
C ASN A 2 12.40 3.83 -7.84
N SER A 3 12.96 3.92 -6.63
CA SER A 3 12.40 3.28 -5.44
C SER A 3 10.99 3.79 -5.09
N VAL A 4 10.71 5.07 -5.30
CA VAL A 4 9.40 5.66 -5.00
C VAL A 4 8.33 5.15 -5.97
N GLU A 5 8.64 5.12 -7.27
CA GLU A 5 7.77 4.57 -8.31
C GLU A 5 7.43 3.09 -8.03
N ARG A 6 8.42 2.31 -7.59
CA ARG A 6 8.19 0.91 -7.20
C ARG A 6 7.23 0.79 -6.04
N VAL A 7 7.39 1.61 -4.98
CA VAL A 7 6.47 1.59 -3.84
C VAL A 7 5.06 2.01 -4.25
N ALA A 8 4.94 3.06 -5.07
CA ALA A 8 3.67 3.55 -5.58
C ALA A 8 2.91 2.49 -6.39
N GLN A 9 3.62 1.84 -7.33
CA GLN A 9 3.05 0.77 -8.14
C GLN A 9 2.66 -0.43 -7.27
N ARG A 10 3.54 -0.90 -6.38
CA ARG A 10 3.24 -2.05 -5.52
C ARG A 10 2.10 -1.82 -4.56
N SER A 11 2.03 -0.63 -3.95
CA SER A 11 0.90 -0.22 -3.13
C SER A 11 -0.40 -0.34 -3.91
N ARG A 12 -0.44 0.23 -5.12
CA ARG A 12 -1.63 0.21 -5.98
C ARG A 12 -2.02 -1.20 -6.42
N GLU A 13 -1.07 -2.00 -6.88
CA GLU A 13 -1.29 -3.38 -7.35
C GLU A 13 -1.86 -4.27 -6.24
N LEU A 14 -1.25 -4.23 -5.04
CA LEU A 14 -1.74 -5.01 -3.90
C LEU A 14 -3.11 -4.52 -3.45
N ARG A 15 -3.32 -3.21 -3.40
CA ARG A 15 -4.62 -2.61 -3.06
C ARG A 15 -5.74 -3.08 -3.99
N GLN A 16 -5.51 -3.01 -5.31
CA GLN A 16 -6.47 -3.43 -6.32
C GLN A 16 -6.71 -4.94 -6.30
N LYS A 17 -5.64 -5.74 -6.13
CA LYS A 17 -5.73 -7.20 -5.95
C LYS A 17 -6.66 -7.59 -4.81
N HIS A 18 -6.73 -6.78 -3.75
CA HIS A 18 -7.59 -7.01 -2.58
C HIS A 18 -8.88 -6.17 -2.58
N GLY A 19 -9.23 -5.51 -3.69
CA GLY A 19 -10.50 -4.78 -3.85
C GLY A 19 -10.66 -3.54 -2.95
N MET A 20 -9.54 -2.95 -2.51
CA MET A 20 -9.53 -1.83 -1.56
C MET A 20 -9.52 -0.46 -2.24
N THR A 21 -10.13 0.51 -1.57
CA THR A 21 -9.98 1.94 -1.86
C THR A 21 -8.68 2.49 -1.25
N GLN A 22 -8.27 3.71 -1.67
CA GLN A 22 -7.11 4.37 -1.07
C GLN A 22 -7.33 4.66 0.42
N GLN A 23 -8.53 5.10 0.79
CA GLN A 23 -8.89 5.31 2.19
C GLN A 23 -8.67 4.03 3.03
N GLU A 24 -9.16 2.89 2.56
CA GLU A 24 -9.08 1.63 3.29
C GLU A 24 -7.64 1.13 3.48
N LEU A 25 -6.80 1.23 2.45
CA LEU A 25 -5.37 0.92 2.62
C LEU A 25 -4.70 1.90 3.58
N ALA A 26 -5.04 3.19 3.49
CA ALA A 26 -4.46 4.21 4.36
C ALA A 26 -4.78 3.93 5.84
N GLU A 27 -6.04 3.56 6.14
CA GLU A 27 -6.47 3.13 7.47
C GLU A 27 -5.69 1.90 7.96
N LEU A 28 -5.51 0.87 7.12
CA LEU A 28 -4.72 -0.31 7.49
C LEU A 28 -3.24 0.00 7.72
N ALA A 29 -2.70 0.97 7.00
CA ALA A 29 -1.31 1.42 7.13
C ALA A 29 -1.15 2.57 8.15
N ASP A 30 -2.20 2.89 8.91
CA ASP A 30 -2.27 3.90 9.98
C ASP A 30 -1.96 5.35 9.50
N MET A 31 -2.20 5.65 8.22
CA MET A 31 -1.86 6.93 7.58
C MET A 31 -3.09 7.63 7.02
N SER A 32 -2.93 8.90 6.65
CA SER A 32 -4.00 9.63 5.97
C SER A 32 -4.14 9.19 4.51
N GLU A 33 -5.38 9.12 4.04
CA GLU A 33 -5.70 8.85 2.63
C GLU A 33 -4.96 9.80 1.69
N LYS A 34 -4.93 11.11 2.02
CA LYS A 34 -4.20 12.11 1.23
C LYS A 34 -2.72 11.76 1.11
N PHE A 35 -2.09 11.26 2.17
CA PHE A 35 -0.68 10.85 2.11
C PHE A 35 -0.49 9.62 1.21
N LEU A 36 -1.35 8.61 1.33
CA LEU A 36 -1.34 7.45 0.44
C LEU A 36 -1.58 7.86 -1.03
N GLN A 37 -2.49 8.78 -1.29
CA GLN A 37 -2.76 9.31 -2.63
C GLN A 37 -1.52 9.99 -3.24
N GLN A 38 -0.77 10.77 -2.44
CA GLN A 38 0.49 11.37 -2.89
C GLN A 38 1.55 10.32 -3.24
N ILE A 39 1.60 9.21 -2.48
CA ILE A 39 2.49 8.09 -2.73
C ILE A 39 2.10 7.39 -4.05
N GLU A 40 0.86 6.93 -4.18
CA GLU A 40 0.40 6.21 -5.38
C GLU A 40 0.44 7.08 -6.65
N SER A 41 0.34 8.40 -6.52
CA SER A 41 0.43 9.33 -7.65
C SER A 41 1.87 9.75 -7.98
N CYS A 42 2.89 9.13 -7.36
CA CYS A 42 4.31 9.46 -7.52
C CYS A 42 4.63 10.96 -7.30
N ARG A 43 3.86 11.67 -6.46
CA ARG A 43 4.07 13.09 -6.18
C ARG A 43 5.18 13.34 -5.14
N LYS A 44 5.65 12.28 -4.51
CA LYS A 44 6.76 12.33 -3.55
C LYS A 44 8.08 12.14 -4.29
N LYS A 45 9.08 12.97 -3.95
CA LYS A 45 10.45 12.79 -4.44
C LYS A 45 11.21 11.69 -3.69
N GLU A 46 10.89 11.54 -2.40
CA GLU A 46 11.55 10.61 -1.49
C GLU A 46 10.50 9.96 -0.57
N ILE A 47 10.86 8.81 -0.02
CA ILE A 47 10.04 8.06 0.92
C ILE A 47 10.89 7.47 2.03
N TRP A 48 10.38 7.53 3.26
CA TRP A 48 11.02 6.92 4.41
C TRP A 48 10.80 5.41 4.41
N VAL A 49 11.82 4.65 4.84
CA VAL A 49 11.71 3.18 4.99
C VAL A 49 10.54 2.81 5.90
N SER A 50 10.32 3.58 6.97
CA SER A 50 9.17 3.39 7.88
C SER A 50 7.82 3.51 7.19
N THR A 51 7.69 4.32 6.13
CA THR A 51 6.45 4.38 5.34
C THR A 51 6.27 3.11 4.51
N VAL A 52 7.35 2.58 3.95
CA VAL A 52 7.33 1.30 3.23
C VAL A 52 6.94 0.16 4.16
N GLU A 53 7.52 0.10 5.36
CA GLU A 53 7.20 -0.91 6.38
C GLU A 53 5.73 -0.87 6.79
N ARG A 54 5.15 0.32 6.93
CA ARG A 54 3.72 0.48 7.27
C ARG A 54 2.80 -0.04 6.17
N ILE A 55 3.11 0.26 4.91
CA ILE A 55 2.34 -0.26 3.76
C ILE A 55 2.52 -1.77 3.63
N ALA A 56 3.74 -2.28 3.77
CA ALA A 56 4.03 -3.71 3.73
C ALA A 56 3.24 -4.46 4.83
N ARG A 57 3.28 -3.93 6.04
CA ARG A 57 2.54 -4.47 7.18
C ARG A 57 1.05 -4.54 6.92
N ALA A 58 0.44 -3.56 6.23
CA ALA A 58 -1.00 -3.63 5.89
C ALA A 58 -1.37 -4.89 5.10
N PHE A 59 -0.41 -5.49 4.39
CA PHE A 59 -0.56 -6.73 3.63
C PHE A 59 0.09 -7.96 4.28
N SER A 60 0.41 -7.89 5.58
CA SER A 60 1.11 -8.94 6.31
C SER A 60 2.46 -9.33 5.67
N LEU A 61 3.18 -8.32 5.17
CA LEU A 61 4.50 -8.46 4.55
C LEU A 61 5.54 -7.66 5.35
N GLU A 62 6.79 -8.08 5.23
CA GLU A 62 7.94 -7.26 5.56
C GLU A 62 8.37 -6.37 4.39
N ALA A 63 9.18 -5.33 4.67
CA ALA A 63 9.64 -4.39 3.64
C ALA A 63 10.42 -5.08 2.51
N HIS A 64 11.23 -6.09 2.83
CA HIS A 64 12.02 -6.82 1.83
C HIS A 64 11.12 -7.66 0.90
N GLU A 65 10.05 -8.26 1.43
CA GLU A 65 9.06 -8.98 0.62
C GLU A 65 8.27 -8.02 -0.26
N PHE A 66 7.83 -6.88 0.29
CA PHE A 66 7.11 -5.86 -0.47
C PHE A 66 7.92 -5.31 -1.66
N LEU A 67 9.22 -5.08 -1.45
CA LEU A 67 10.16 -4.56 -2.45
C LEU A 67 10.79 -5.63 -3.35
N ALA A 68 10.43 -6.92 -3.17
CA ALA A 68 10.97 -8.02 -3.95
C ALA A 68 10.80 -7.80 -5.47
N PRO A 69 11.68 -8.36 -6.31
CA PRO A 69 11.63 -8.15 -7.77
C PRO A 69 10.27 -8.44 -8.39
N THR A 70 9.55 -9.45 -7.89
CA THR A 70 8.22 -9.87 -8.34
C THR A 70 7.14 -9.52 -7.31
N LEU A 71 5.89 -9.37 -7.76
CA LEU A 71 4.76 -9.06 -6.87
C LEU A 71 4.59 -10.18 -5.82
N PRO A 72 4.44 -9.88 -4.52
CA PRO A 72 4.34 -10.90 -3.50
C PRO A 72 3.03 -11.68 -3.67
N THR A 73 3.14 -12.99 -3.88
CA THR A 73 1.97 -13.86 -4.03
C THR A 73 1.23 -14.03 -2.70
N LYS A 74 1.98 -14.04 -1.58
CA LYS A 74 1.50 -14.29 -0.21
C LYS A 74 0.97 -13.05 0.53
N SER A 75 0.52 -12.02 -0.20
CA SER A 75 -0.07 -10.81 0.41
C SER A 75 -1.47 -11.10 1.00
N LYS A 76 -1.73 -10.73 2.25
CA LYS A 76 -3.06 -10.78 2.87
C LYS A 76 -3.31 -9.53 3.72
N PRO A 77 -4.45 -8.86 3.61
CA PRO A 77 -4.77 -7.73 4.48
C PRO A 77 -4.75 -8.13 5.95
N VAL A 78 -4.12 -7.32 6.82
CA VAL A 78 -4.04 -7.61 8.27
C VAL A 78 -5.42 -7.68 8.93
N ARG A 79 -6.39 -6.93 8.40
CA ARG A 79 -7.78 -6.96 8.85
C ARG A 79 -8.69 -7.07 7.64
N LYS A 80 -9.86 -7.70 7.84
CA LYS A 80 -10.95 -7.58 6.86
C LYS A 80 -11.36 -6.12 6.86
N VAL A 81 -11.13 -5.46 5.73
CA VAL A 81 -11.70 -4.16 5.48
C VAL A 81 -13.20 -4.38 5.43
N ALA A 82 -13.93 -3.89 6.45
CA ALA A 82 -15.38 -3.86 6.38
C ALA A 82 -15.73 -3.09 5.11
N SER A 83 -16.64 -3.62 4.29
CA SER A 83 -17.09 -2.91 3.08
C SER A 83 -17.50 -1.50 3.49
N SER A 84 -16.63 -0.53 3.23
CA SER A 84 -16.91 0.85 3.57
C SER A 84 -18.15 1.23 2.77
N ARG A 85 -18.91 2.23 3.23
CA ARG A 85 -20.09 2.75 2.48
C ARG A 85 -19.73 3.24 1.07
N VAL A 86 -18.44 3.24 0.72
CA VAL A 86 -17.83 3.56 -0.57
C VAL A 86 -18.08 2.51 -1.65
N HIS A 87 -18.32 1.24 -1.29
CA HIS A 87 -18.65 0.18 -2.27
C HIS A 87 -20.15 0.13 -2.65
N LYS A 88 -20.94 1.16 -2.30
CA LYS A 88 -22.34 1.27 -2.72
C LYS A 88 -22.46 1.81 -4.14
#